data_AF-A0A7W4JRX3-F1
#
_entry.id   AF-A0A7W4JRX3-F1
#
_cell.length_a   1.000
_cell.length_b   1.000
_cell.length_c   1.000
_cell.angle_alpha   90.00
_cell.angle_beta   90.00
_cell.angle_gamma   90.00
#
_symmetry.space_group_name_H-M   'P 1'
#
loop_
_entity.id
_entity.type
_entity.pdbx_description
1 polymer ?
#
loop_
_entity_poly.entity_id
_entity_poly.type
_entity_poly.pdbx_seq_one_letter_code
_entity_poly.pdbx_strand_id
1 'polypeptide(L)' 'MTDDTESNIRARQTARVLHDVRGLLSPAVLQADKLTTHSDPQVRDAAEGILNAVEQAVQRLKDLSPRQPPD' A
#
# COMPACT_ATOMS: atom_id res chain seq x y z
N MET A 1 -24.38 -13.29 19.59
CA MET A 1 -24.41 -13.79 18.19
C MET A 1 -24.38 -12.67 17.15
N THR A 2 -24.65 -11.41 17.49
CA THR A 2 -24.58 -10.25 16.58
C THR A 2 -23.19 -9.59 16.50
N ASP A 3 -22.43 -9.61 17.60
CA ASP A 3 -21.11 -8.97 17.72
C ASP A 3 -20.07 -9.51 16.72
N ASP A 4 -20.04 -10.84 16.53
CA ASP A 4 -19.12 -11.50 15.60
C ASP A 4 -19.41 -11.19 14.13
N THR A 5 -20.67 -10.89 13.81
CA THR A 5 -21.09 -10.54 12.44
C THR A 5 -20.64 -9.13 12.09
N GLU A 6 -20.87 -8.17 13.00
CA GLU A 6 -20.48 -6.78 12.78
C GLU A 6 -18.95 -6.61 12.72
N SER A 7 -18.23 -7.31 13.59
CA SER A 7 -16.77 -7.36 13.59
C SER A 7 -16.21 -7.89 12.25
N ASN A 8 -16.79 -8.98 11.71
CA ASN A 8 -16.41 -9.52 10.41
C ASN A 8 -16.70 -8.58 9.23
N ILE A 9 -17.82 -7.85 9.26
CA ILE A 9 -18.17 -6.88 8.22
C ILE A 9 -17.14 -5.74 8.19
N ARG A 10 -16.79 -5.19 9.36
CA ARG A 10 -15.79 -4.13 9.48
C ARG A 10 -14.42 -4.60 8.98
N ALA A 11 -14.01 -5.80 9.38
CA ALA A 11 -12.74 -6.40 8.93
C ALA A 11 -12.65 -6.49 7.39
N ARG A 12 -13.71 -6.96 6.73
CA ARG A 12 -13.77 -7.04 5.27
C ARG A 12 -13.78 -5.67 4.60
N GLN A 13 -14.49 -4.69 5.17
CA GLN A 13 -14.49 -3.32 4.66
C GLN A 13 -13.10 -2.69 4.75
N THR A 14 -12.41 -2.86 5.89
CA THR A 14 -11.03 -2.42 6.06
C THR A 14 -10.11 -3.08 5.03
N ALA A 15 -10.16 -4.40 4.87
CA ALA A 15 -9.34 -5.13 3.89
C ALA A 15 -9.56 -4.61 2.46
N ARG A 16 -10.81 -4.34 2.08
CA ARG A 16 -11.16 -3.76 0.77
C ARG A 16 -10.58 -2.36 0.59
N VAL A 17 -10.75 -1.47 1.57
CA VAL A 17 -10.18 -0.11 1.51
C VAL A 17 -8.67 -0.15 1.39
N LEU A 18 -8.00 -1.03 2.13
CA LEU A 18 -6.54 -1.19 2.05
C LEU A 18 -6.09 -1.69 0.68
N HIS A 19 -6.82 -2.62 0.07
CA HIS A 19 -6.59 -3.07 -1.30
C HIS A 19 -6.74 -1.92 -2.30
N ASP A 20 -7.83 -1.15 -2.20
CA ASP A 20 -8.10 -0.03 -3.10
C ASP A 20 -7.01 1.06 -3.00
N VAL A 21 -6.58 1.39 -1.78
CA VAL A 21 -5.46 2.33 -1.55
C VAL A 21 -4.17 1.84 -2.20
N ARG A 22 -3.85 0.55 -2.11
CA ARG A 22 -2.68 -0.01 -2.83
C ARG A 22 -2.83 0.16 -4.34
N GLY A 23 -4.02 -0.09 -4.88
CA GLY A 23 -4.33 0.13 -6.29
C GLY A 23 -4.11 1.59 -6.73
N LEU A 24 -4.52 2.55 -5.89
CA LEU A 24 -4.33 3.99 -6.13
C LEU A 24 -2.86 4.43 -6.11
N LEU A 25 -2.00 3.73 -5.36
CA LEU A 25 -0.57 4.03 -5.27
C LEU A 25 0.23 3.44 -6.44
N SER A 26 -0.28 2.42 -7.14
CA SER A 26 0.41 1.76 -8.26
C SER A 26 0.92 2.72 -9.35
N PRO A 27 0.16 3.74 -9.82
CA PRO A 27 0.67 4.69 -10.79
C PRO A 27 1.87 5.49 -10.28
N ALA A 28 1.90 5.85 -8.99
CA ALA A 28 3.02 6.58 -8.39
C ALA A 28 4.28 5.70 -8.35
N VAL A 29 4.13 4.42 -8.00
CA VAL A 29 5.24 3.44 -8.05
C VAL A 29 5.79 3.32 -9.47
N LEU A 30 4.92 3.15 -10.47
CA LEU A 30 5.35 3.00 -11.87
C LEU A 30 6.06 4.25 -12.42
N GLN A 31 5.65 5.45 -12.01
CA GLN A 31 6.32 6.68 -12.45
C GLN A 31 7.65 6.87 -11.70
N ALA A 32 7.70 6.60 -10.40
CA ALA A 32 8.94 6.65 -9.64
C ALA A 32 9.96 5.63 -10.18
N ASP A 33 9.54 4.40 -10.49
CA ASP A 33 10.39 3.38 -11.11
C ASP A 33 11.03 3.88 -12.42
N LYS A 34 10.27 4.52 -13.31
CA LYS A 34 10.83 5.14 -14.53
C LYS A 34 11.90 6.18 -14.22
N LEU A 35 11.69 7.01 -13.20
CA LEU A 35 12.61 8.08 -12.81
C LEU A 35 13.94 7.55 -12.23
N THR A 36 13.98 6.31 -11.73
CA THR A 36 15.24 5.67 -11.28
C THR A 36 16.26 5.49 -12.41
N THR A 37 15.81 5.50 -13.67
CA THR A 37 16.68 5.39 -14.86
C THR A 37 17.07 6.74 -15.47
N HIS A 38 16.66 7.84 -14.84
CA HIS A 38 16.93 9.18 -15.34
C HIS A 38 18.44 9.51 -15.30
N SER A 39 18.93 10.32 -16.24
CA SER A 39 20.35 10.68 -16.34
C SER A 39 20.83 11.57 -15.18
N ASP A 40 19.94 12.40 -14.65
CA ASP A 40 20.21 13.25 -13.50
C ASP A 40 20.21 12.44 -12.18
N PRO A 41 21.33 12.43 -11.42
CA PRO A 41 21.41 11.77 -10.11
C PRO A 41 20.37 12.26 -9.10
N GLN A 42 20.08 13.57 -9.05
CA GLN A 42 19.13 14.12 -8.07
C GLN A 42 17.70 13.63 -8.33
N VAL A 43 17.36 13.42 -9.61
CA VAL A 43 16.06 12.84 -10.01
C VAL A 43 15.95 11.38 -9.59
N ARG A 44 17.05 10.61 -9.71
CA ARG A 44 17.08 9.22 -9.25
C ARG A 44 16.95 9.11 -7.74
N ASP A 45 17.68 9.93 -6.99
CA ASP A 45 17.61 9.96 -5.53
C ASP A 45 16.18 10.31 -5.05
N ALA A 46 15.54 11.28 -5.70
CA ALA A 46 14.15 11.63 -5.42
C ALA A 46 13.18 10.47 -5.72
N ALA A 47 13.41 9.75 -6.83
CA ALA A 47 12.62 8.59 -7.21
C ALA A 47 12.71 7.45 -6.20
N GLU A 48 13.92 7.12 -5.73
CA GLU A 48 14.14 6.15 -4.66
C GLU A 48 13.45 6.58 -3.36
N GLY A 49 13.50 7.87 -3.02
CA GLY A 49 12.77 8.42 -1.88
C GLY A 49 11.26 8.21 -1.97
N ILE A 50 10.66 8.42 -3.15
CA ILE A 50 9.23 8.18 -3.38
C ILE A 50 8.90 6.68 -3.24
N LEU A 51 9.69 5.80 -3.85
CA LEU A 51 9.49 4.35 -3.77
C LEU A 51 9.54 3.87 -2.31
N ASN A 52 10.55 4.30 -1.55
CA ASN A 52 10.71 3.97 -0.14
C ASN A 52 9.53 4.46 0.72
N ALA A 53 9.04 5.68 0.47
CA ALA A 53 7.89 6.23 1.19
C ALA A 53 6.60 5.44 0.90
N VAL A 54 6.37 5.09 -0.36
CA VAL A 54 5.20 4.29 -0.77
C VAL A 54 5.28 2.88 -0.19
N GLU A 55 6.45 2.24 -0.21
CA GLU A 55 6.63 0.90 0.37
C GLU A 55 6.35 0.90 1.87
N GLN A 56 6.87 1.89 2.60
CA GLN A 56 6.59 2.06 4.03
C GLN A 56 5.09 2.27 4.28
N ALA A 57 4.41 3.08 3.48
CA ALA A 57 2.97 3.29 3.60
C ALA A 57 2.20 1.97 3.36
N VAL A 58 2.54 1.23 2.30
CA VAL A 58 1.93 -0.07 1.99
C VAL A 58 2.15 -1.08 3.12
N GLN A 59 3.35 -1.10 3.72
CA GLN A 59 3.65 -1.99 4.84
C GLN A 59 2.80 -1.63 6.07
N ARG A 60 2.71 -0.35 6.44
CA ARG A 60 1.83 0.10 7.53
C ARG A 60 0.36 -0.26 7.26
N LEU A 61 -0.09 -0.15 6.02
CA LEU A 61 -1.43 -0.56 5.61
C LEU A 61 -1.64 -2.07 5.73
N LYS A 62 -0.63 -2.91 5.44
CA LYS A 62 -0.68 -4.36 5.69
C LYS A 62 -0.86 -4.66 7.17
N ASP A 63 -0.12 -3.97 8.03
CA ASP A 63 -0.16 -4.17 9.48
C ASP A 63 -1.52 -3.79 10.09
N LEU A 64 -2.27 -2.89 9.45
CA LEU A 64 -3.63 -2.51 9.83
C LEU A 64 -4.71 -3.48 9.34
N SER A 65 -4.40 -4.34 8.37
CA SER A 65 -5.35 -5.37 7.94
C SER A 65 -5.41 -6.45 9.01
N PRO A 66 -6.61 -6.84 9.49
CA PRO A 66 -6.72 -7.99 10.37
C PRO A 66 -6.08 -9.19 9.68
N ARG A 67 -5.17 -9.89 10.38
CA ARG A 67 -4.50 -11.11 9.90
C ARG A 67 -5.55 -12.00 9.23
N GLN A 68 -5.47 -12.13 7.91
CA GLN A 68 -6.26 -13.13 7.21
C GLN A 68 -5.69 -14.49 7.64
N PRO A 69 -6.51 -15.41 8.19
CA PRO A 69 -6.03 -16.75 8.50
C PRO A 69 -5.54 -17.41 7.18
N PRO A 70 -4.47 -18.21 7.22
CA PRO A 70 -4.02 -18.95 6.05
C PRO A 70 -5.14 -19.91 5.61
N ASP A 71 -5.32 -20.03 4.29
CA ASP A 71 -6.25 -20.98 3.64
C ASP A 71 -5.98 -22.43 4.07
#